data_AF-A0A7S6MPW9-F1
#
_entry.id   AF-A0A7S6MPW9-F1
#
_cell.length_a   1.000
_cell.length_b   1.000
_cell.length_c   1.000
_cell.angle_alpha   90.00
_cell.angle_beta   90.00
_cell.angle_gamma   90.00
#
_symmetry.space_group_name_H-M   'P 1'
#
loop_
_entity.id
_entity.type
_entity.pdbx_description
1 polymer ?
#
loop_
_entity_poly.entity_id
_entity_poly.type
_entity_poly.pdbx_seq_one_letter_code
_entity_poly.pdbx_strand_id
1 'polypeptide(L)'
;MAIDLGFDRIVRDLSGARWIFSQLTEDDTTATSIHRCFRRIVWREASLLDRCIMLVVLPFLPFLIIALTVVFTALNGHAIKKRSGKGIIRQAYEQIGVACHFAILPPWYYIFELHDDDKRQRANEYLNRFETKAGLYRFMRDNNGGLPIPAERSTDCIRDKTLFMAHCRKNGVAAAPILWIIKDEEIIPVDWDKSGFPEFDLFIKPLNGQGGRGTIRWDYLGSGQFLCNDGSRANGSQMLEILRQNSKQTAYIVQPRLINHSEIVDLACGALATVRVMSCRNETGGYEVTNAVFRMKRYADVIVDNYHAGGIAANVDIKTGVLGEGTRGGWGVVTDGWYEQHPLSHTAIPQRKLPRWETMIDFVQNAHVRLFPDQVVIGWDVALLENGPCLIEANKAPDLDIIQRAQKGPLGNERLGELLAFNLQRTIETKYVH
;
A
#
# COMPACT_ATOMS: atom_id res chain seq x y z
N MET A 1 -18.83 10.19 -17.83
CA MET A 1 -18.14 10.65 -16.60
C MET A 1 -18.80 9.96 -15.42
N ALA A 2 -18.28 8.81 -15.00
CA ALA A 2 -18.73 8.19 -13.76
C ALA A 2 -18.24 9.05 -12.58
N ILE A 3 -19.14 9.40 -11.67
CA ILE A 3 -18.78 10.07 -10.43
C ILE A 3 -18.00 9.05 -9.59
N ASP A 4 -16.67 9.14 -9.64
CA ASP A 4 -15.80 8.36 -8.76
C ASP A 4 -15.96 8.89 -7.33
N LEU A 5 -16.91 8.29 -6.59
CA LEU A 5 -17.20 8.49 -5.17
C LEU A 5 -16.26 7.65 -4.28
N GLY A 6 -15.01 7.43 -4.71
CA GLY A 6 -14.03 6.72 -3.91
C GLY A 6 -13.85 7.36 -2.52
N PHE A 7 -13.72 6.51 -1.50
CA PHE A 7 -13.46 6.91 -0.10
C PHE A 7 -12.38 7.99 0.01
N ASP A 8 -11.33 7.92 -0.82
CA ASP A 8 -10.22 8.87 -0.82
C ASP A 8 -10.62 10.27 -1.31
N ARG A 9 -11.57 10.37 -2.25
CA ARG A 9 -12.13 11.65 -2.70
C ARG A 9 -13.01 12.28 -1.62
N ILE A 10 -13.82 11.47 -0.95
CA ILE A 10 -14.64 11.90 0.18
C ILE A 10 -13.75 12.42 1.30
N VAL A 11 -12.74 11.66 1.73
CA VAL A 11 -11.79 12.09 2.76
C VAL A 11 -11.07 13.37 2.35
N ARG A 12 -10.65 13.49 1.08
CA ARG A 12 -10.03 14.70 0.55
C ARG A 12 -10.94 15.92 0.70
N ASP A 13 -12.17 15.81 0.26
CA ASP A 13 -13.11 16.94 0.24
C ASP A 13 -13.62 17.27 1.67
N LEU A 14 -13.65 16.27 2.56
CA LEU A 14 -13.99 16.40 3.98
C LEU A 14 -12.79 16.67 4.91
N SER A 15 -11.56 16.86 4.41
CA SER A 15 -10.36 17.06 5.25
C SER A 15 -10.16 18.50 5.71
N GLY A 16 -10.79 19.47 5.02
CA GLY A 16 -10.49 20.90 5.22
C GLY A 16 -9.13 21.35 4.67
N ALA A 17 -8.31 20.44 4.14
CA ALA A 17 -6.93 20.70 3.73
C ALA A 17 -6.78 21.87 2.76
N ARG A 18 -7.75 22.10 1.87
CA ARG A 18 -7.71 23.21 0.90
C ARG A 18 -7.67 24.60 1.55
N TRP A 19 -8.24 24.74 2.75
CA TRP A 19 -8.21 25.96 3.57
C TRP A 19 -7.10 25.91 4.61
N ILE A 20 -6.91 24.78 5.29
CA ILE A 20 -5.88 24.66 6.33
C ILE A 20 -4.48 24.90 5.72
N PHE A 21 -4.20 24.34 4.54
CA PHE A 21 -2.94 24.56 3.86
C PHE A 21 -2.76 25.96 3.24
N SER A 22 -3.79 26.83 3.28
CA SER A 22 -3.56 28.25 2.99
C SER A 22 -3.03 29.03 4.19
N GLN A 23 -3.08 28.43 5.39
CA GLN A 23 -2.64 29.03 6.65
C GLN A 23 -1.31 28.45 7.14
N LEU A 24 -0.75 27.44 6.45
CA LEU A 24 0.56 26.90 6.78
C LEU A 24 1.61 28.01 6.68
N THR A 25 2.45 28.12 7.71
CA THR A 25 3.56 29.06 7.77
C THR A 25 4.50 28.87 6.59
N GLU A 26 5.06 29.98 6.12
CA GLU A 26 6.09 29.91 5.09
C GLU A 26 7.40 29.39 5.69
N ASP A 27 7.66 28.10 5.50
CA ASP A 27 8.99 27.51 5.64
C ASP A 27 9.47 26.95 4.29
N ASP A 28 10.78 26.76 4.19
CA ASP A 28 11.48 26.21 3.01
C ASP A 28 11.56 24.67 3.05
N THR A 29 10.70 24.02 3.85
CA THR A 29 10.75 22.55 3.97
C THR A 29 10.09 21.87 2.78
N THR A 30 10.58 20.69 2.46
CA THR A 30 10.05 19.84 1.38
C THR A 30 8.59 19.47 1.62
N ALA A 31 8.22 19.11 2.85
CA ALA A 31 6.85 18.75 3.20
C ALA A 31 5.88 19.91 2.91
N THR A 32 6.21 21.12 3.36
CA THR A 32 5.38 22.29 3.11
C THR A 32 5.27 22.60 1.62
N SER A 33 6.34 22.44 0.84
CA SER A 33 6.27 22.55 -0.63
C SER A 33 5.27 21.57 -1.24
N ILE A 34 5.24 20.32 -0.78
CA ILE A 34 4.27 19.30 -1.22
C ILE A 34 2.84 19.70 -0.87
N HIS A 35 2.58 20.13 0.37
CA HIS A 35 1.25 20.58 0.82
C HIS A 35 0.75 21.77 -0.02
N ARG A 36 1.64 22.73 -0.35
CA ARG A 36 1.33 23.85 -1.23
C ARG A 36 1.04 23.41 -2.66
N CYS A 37 1.81 22.46 -3.20
CA CYS A 37 1.57 21.88 -4.51
C CYS A 37 0.19 21.22 -4.57
N PHE A 38 -0.16 20.41 -3.57
CA PHE A 38 -1.48 19.79 -3.46
C PHE A 38 -2.59 20.84 -3.48
N ARG A 39 -2.49 21.87 -2.63
CA ARG A 39 -3.43 23.00 -2.61
C ARG A 39 -3.57 23.62 -4.00
N ARG A 40 -2.46 23.98 -4.67
CA ARG A 40 -2.47 24.63 -5.99
C ARG A 40 -3.14 23.75 -7.05
N ILE A 41 -2.80 22.46 -7.10
CA ILE A 41 -3.39 21.50 -8.04
C ILE A 41 -4.89 21.39 -7.81
N VAL A 42 -5.30 21.17 -6.55
CA VAL A 42 -6.69 20.96 -6.20
C VAL A 42 -7.55 22.18 -6.48
N TRP A 43 -7.05 23.40 -6.26
CA TRP A 43 -7.78 24.63 -6.60
C TRP A 43 -7.88 24.86 -8.12
N ARG A 44 -6.82 24.53 -8.88
CA ARG A 44 -6.80 24.70 -10.35
C ARG A 44 -7.61 23.63 -11.08
N GLU A 45 -7.65 22.40 -10.57
CA GLU A 45 -8.39 21.29 -11.18
C GLU A 45 -9.84 21.17 -10.70
N ALA A 46 -10.24 21.91 -9.65
CA ALA A 46 -11.62 21.90 -9.16
C ALA A 46 -12.59 22.52 -10.16
N SER A 47 -13.56 21.72 -10.60
CA SER A 47 -14.72 22.19 -11.38
C SER A 47 -15.60 23.14 -10.56
N LEU A 48 -16.51 23.86 -11.22
CA LEU A 48 -17.51 24.69 -10.52
C LEU A 48 -18.35 23.85 -9.54
N LEU A 49 -18.72 22.62 -9.92
CA LEU A 49 -19.45 21.70 -9.06
C LEU A 49 -18.63 21.32 -7.82
N ASP A 50 -17.35 20.98 -7.98
CA ASP A 50 -16.48 20.68 -6.84
C ASP A 50 -16.39 21.89 -5.89
N ARG A 51 -16.35 23.12 -6.44
CA ARG A 51 -16.35 24.35 -5.64
C ARG A 51 -17.64 24.57 -4.86
N CYS A 52 -18.78 24.29 -5.46
CA CYS A 52 -20.07 24.35 -4.76
C CYS A 52 -20.16 23.28 -3.66
N ILE A 53 -19.78 22.03 -3.95
CA ILE A 53 -19.76 20.95 -2.96
C ILE A 53 -18.89 21.33 -1.75
N MET A 54 -17.73 21.94 -2.00
CA MET A 54 -16.85 22.40 -0.92
C MET A 54 -17.50 23.42 0.00
N LEU A 55 -18.18 24.44 -0.55
CA LEU A 55 -18.87 25.45 0.24
C LEU A 55 -19.98 24.84 1.09
N VAL A 56 -20.66 23.81 0.57
CA VAL A 56 -21.67 23.06 1.30
C VAL A 56 -21.06 22.21 2.42
N VAL A 57 -19.90 21.59 2.18
CA VAL A 57 -19.23 20.70 3.13
C VAL A 57 -18.57 21.46 4.29
N LEU A 58 -18.01 22.64 4.03
CA LEU A 58 -17.18 23.36 5.01
C LEU A 58 -17.86 23.59 6.38
N PRO A 59 -19.14 23.99 6.48
CA PRO A 59 -19.83 24.14 7.76
C PRO A 59 -19.99 22.82 8.54
N PHE A 60 -19.98 21.67 7.86
CA PHE A 60 -20.10 20.35 8.49
C PHE A 60 -18.77 19.77 8.96
N LEU A 61 -17.64 20.34 8.53
CA LEU A 61 -16.31 19.85 8.86
C LEU A 61 -16.04 19.77 10.38
N PRO A 62 -16.36 20.79 11.21
CA PRO A 62 -16.16 20.69 12.65
C PRO A 62 -16.94 19.55 13.29
N PHE A 63 -18.18 19.30 12.83
CA PHE A 63 -19.01 18.20 13.32
C PHE A 63 -18.42 16.84 12.96
N LEU A 64 -17.89 16.70 11.74
CA LEU A 64 -17.19 15.49 11.32
C LEU A 64 -15.94 15.25 12.17
N ILE A 65 -15.11 16.28 12.40
CA ILE A 65 -13.90 16.17 13.23
C ILE A 65 -14.27 15.77 14.66
N ILE A 66 -15.31 16.36 15.25
CA ILE A 66 -15.79 16.00 16.59
C ILE A 66 -16.30 14.57 16.61
N ALA A 67 -17.13 14.16 15.64
CA ALA A 67 -17.66 12.80 15.55
C ALA A 67 -16.53 11.76 15.43
N LEU A 68 -15.56 11.99 14.54
CA LEU A 68 -14.38 11.13 14.40
C LEU A 68 -13.54 11.14 15.68
N THR A 69 -13.37 12.28 16.35
CA THR A 69 -12.64 12.37 17.62
C THR A 69 -13.30 11.50 18.68
N VAL A 70 -14.62 11.55 18.83
CA VAL A 70 -15.37 10.70 19.76
C VAL A 70 -15.15 9.23 19.45
N VAL A 71 -15.31 8.83 18.19
CA VAL A 71 -15.15 7.44 17.75
C VAL A 71 -13.74 6.93 18.02
N PHE A 72 -12.70 7.64 17.55
CA PHE A 72 -11.33 7.16 17.66
C PHE A 72 -10.76 7.27 19.08
N THR A 73 -11.26 8.21 19.89
CA THR A 73 -10.97 8.25 21.33
C THR A 73 -11.62 7.08 22.06
N ALA A 74 -12.85 6.69 21.72
CA ALA A 74 -13.49 5.51 22.29
C ALA A 74 -12.73 4.23 21.92
N LEU A 75 -12.26 4.10 20.67
CA LEU A 75 -11.53 2.93 20.18
C LEU A 75 -10.12 2.80 20.79
N ASN A 76 -9.38 3.90 20.94
CA ASN A 76 -7.95 3.85 21.29
C ASN A 76 -7.60 4.46 22.65
N GLY A 77 -8.40 5.40 23.15
CA GLY A 77 -7.97 6.36 24.17
C GLY A 77 -7.51 5.73 25.49
N HIS A 78 -8.19 4.67 25.93
CA HIS A 78 -7.82 3.92 27.13
C HIS A 78 -6.49 3.17 26.96
N ALA A 79 -6.30 2.50 25.82
CA ALA A 79 -5.08 1.76 25.53
C ALA A 79 -3.87 2.72 25.45
N ILE A 80 -4.06 3.89 24.84
CA ILE A 80 -3.03 4.94 24.73
C ILE A 80 -2.73 5.58 26.09
N LYS A 81 -3.75 5.86 26.91
CA LYS A 81 -3.57 6.35 28.28
C LYS A 81 -2.73 5.37 29.10
N LYS A 82 -3.01 4.06 29.00
CA LYS A 82 -2.27 3.02 29.72
C LYS A 82 -0.79 2.96 29.30
N ARG A 83 -0.48 3.15 28.02
CA ARG A 83 0.90 3.06 27.50
C ARG A 83 1.72 4.34 27.66
N SER A 84 1.12 5.49 27.40
CA SER A 84 1.82 6.79 27.33
C SER A 84 1.60 7.68 28.55
N GLY A 85 0.64 7.34 29.42
CA GLY A 85 0.18 8.23 30.50
C GLY A 85 -0.68 9.41 30.04
N LYS A 86 -0.84 9.63 28.72
CA LYS A 86 -1.60 10.77 28.19
C LYS A 86 -3.09 10.65 28.53
N GLY A 87 -3.64 11.65 29.23
CA GLY A 87 -5.06 11.68 29.60
C GLY A 87 -6.01 11.70 28.40
N ILE A 88 -7.16 11.03 28.49
CA ILE A 88 -8.14 10.86 27.39
C ILE A 88 -8.68 12.22 26.89
N ILE A 89 -9.00 13.15 27.80
CA ILE A 89 -9.46 14.49 27.43
C ILE A 89 -8.38 15.24 26.64
N ARG A 90 -7.12 15.13 27.08
CA ARG A 90 -5.99 15.73 26.37
C ARG A 90 -5.81 15.11 24.98
N GLN A 91 -5.97 13.79 24.84
CA GLN A 91 -5.96 13.14 23.54
C GLN A 91 -7.08 13.65 22.61
N ALA A 92 -8.29 13.87 23.13
CA ALA A 92 -9.39 14.43 22.33
C ALA A 92 -9.11 15.88 21.88
N TYR A 93 -8.57 16.71 22.77
CA TYR A 93 -8.16 18.08 22.45
C TYR A 93 -7.03 18.11 21.41
N GLU A 94 -5.99 17.29 21.58
CA GLU A 94 -4.86 17.18 20.65
C GLU A 94 -5.32 16.71 19.26
N GLN A 95 -6.26 15.75 19.16
CA GLN A 95 -6.85 15.34 17.87
C GLN A 95 -7.49 16.51 17.11
N ILE A 96 -8.33 17.30 17.79
CA ILE A 96 -8.99 18.46 17.18
C ILE A 96 -7.95 19.50 16.77
N GLY A 97 -6.96 19.77 17.64
CA GLY A 97 -5.88 20.69 17.36
C GLY A 97 -5.09 20.32 16.10
N VAL A 98 -4.64 19.06 16.00
CA VAL A 98 -3.88 18.59 14.84
C VAL A 98 -4.75 18.59 13.58
N ALA A 99 -6.02 18.20 13.67
CA ALA A 99 -6.94 18.24 12.54
C ALA A 99 -7.12 19.66 12.00
N CYS A 100 -7.24 20.67 12.87
CA CYS A 100 -7.43 22.06 12.47
C CYS A 100 -6.16 22.73 11.90
N HIS A 101 -4.97 22.38 12.41
CA HIS A 101 -3.72 23.06 12.00
C HIS A 101 -2.98 22.34 10.87
N PHE A 102 -3.10 21.02 10.77
CA PHE A 102 -2.31 20.20 9.83
C PHE A 102 -3.19 19.35 8.90
N ALA A 103 -4.51 19.48 8.98
CA ALA A 103 -5.47 18.66 8.22
C ALA A 103 -5.34 17.14 8.46
N ILE A 104 -4.74 16.73 9.58
CA ILE A 104 -4.60 15.32 9.97
C ILE A 104 -5.83 14.92 10.78
N LEU A 105 -6.71 14.13 10.15
CA LEU A 105 -7.97 13.72 10.78
C LEU A 105 -7.74 12.75 11.98
N PRO A 106 -8.72 12.63 12.90
CA PRO A 106 -8.58 11.86 14.15
C PRO A 106 -8.06 10.41 14.05
N PRO A 107 -8.39 9.59 13.03
CA PRO A 107 -7.75 8.28 12.89
C PRO A 107 -6.21 8.36 12.82
N TRP A 108 -5.68 9.36 12.09
CA TRP A 108 -4.25 9.51 11.85
C TRP A 108 -3.48 10.05 13.05
N TYR A 109 -4.15 10.78 13.95
CA TYR A 109 -3.58 11.10 15.27
C TYR A 109 -3.10 9.84 16.00
N TYR A 110 -3.87 8.75 15.92
CA TYR A 110 -3.49 7.47 16.53
C TYR A 110 -2.54 6.66 15.64
N ILE A 111 -2.74 6.64 14.31
CA ILE A 111 -1.85 5.92 13.37
C ILE A 111 -0.41 6.44 13.46
N PHE A 112 -0.22 7.75 13.50
CA PHE A 112 1.10 8.39 13.57
C PHE A 112 1.58 8.64 15.00
N GLU A 113 0.83 8.16 16.00
CA GLU A 113 1.15 8.29 17.41
C GLU A 113 1.38 9.76 17.85
N LEU A 114 0.60 10.71 17.31
CA LEU A 114 0.72 12.15 17.60
C LEU A 114 0.29 12.54 19.03
N HIS A 115 -0.05 11.56 19.87
CA HIS A 115 -0.11 11.75 21.33
C HIS A 115 1.29 11.91 21.93
N ASP A 116 2.32 11.42 21.25
CA ASP A 116 3.72 11.76 21.49
C ASP A 116 3.99 13.21 21.07
N ASP A 117 4.60 13.98 21.97
CA ASP A 117 4.81 15.42 21.78
C ASP A 117 5.90 15.70 20.73
N ASP A 118 6.92 14.84 20.62
CA ASP A 118 8.02 15.00 19.65
C ASP A 118 7.51 14.72 18.23
N LYS A 119 6.66 13.70 18.07
CA LYS A 119 6.01 13.41 16.79
C LYS A 119 5.02 14.51 16.39
N ARG A 120 4.27 15.05 17.36
CA ARG A 120 3.27 16.09 17.11
C ARG A 120 3.89 17.42 16.71
N GLN A 121 5.08 17.77 17.21
CA GLN A 121 5.82 18.95 16.76
C GLN A 121 6.16 18.90 15.27
N ARG A 122 6.33 17.70 14.72
CA ARG A 122 6.61 17.43 13.30
C ARG A 122 5.36 17.07 12.49
N ALA A 123 4.17 17.41 12.99
CA ALA A 123 2.90 17.00 12.34
C ALA A 123 2.77 17.54 10.91
N ASN A 124 3.26 18.75 10.63
CA ASN A 124 3.30 19.34 9.28
C ASN A 124 4.25 18.62 8.31
N GLU A 125 5.07 17.68 8.78
CA GLU A 125 5.96 16.90 7.91
C GLU A 125 5.29 15.62 7.40
N TYR A 126 4.16 15.22 7.99
CA TYR A 126 3.42 14.02 7.57
C TYR A 126 2.66 14.27 6.28
N LEU A 127 2.81 13.35 5.33
CA LEU A 127 2.05 13.39 4.08
C LEU A 127 0.73 12.66 4.26
N ASN A 128 -0.39 13.34 3.99
CA ASN A 128 -1.69 12.74 4.18
C ASN A 128 -2.07 11.83 3.01
N ARG A 129 -2.82 10.77 3.33
CA ARG A 129 -3.35 9.80 2.35
C ARG A 129 -4.21 10.46 1.27
N PHE A 130 -4.99 11.48 1.62
CA PHE A 130 -5.83 12.20 0.66
C PHE A 130 -5.01 13.14 -0.25
N GLU A 131 -3.86 13.64 0.21
CA GLU A 131 -2.98 14.45 -0.63
C GLU A 131 -2.34 13.59 -1.70
N THR A 132 -1.81 12.45 -1.28
CA THR A 132 -1.06 11.55 -2.14
C THR A 132 -1.97 10.75 -3.08
N LYS A 133 -2.80 9.84 -2.55
CA LYS A 133 -3.63 8.94 -3.36
C LYS A 133 -4.71 9.67 -4.17
N ALA A 134 -5.39 10.64 -3.56
CA ALA A 134 -6.53 11.33 -4.17
C ALA A 134 -6.14 12.57 -5.00
N GLY A 135 -4.86 12.94 -5.01
CA GLY A 135 -4.35 14.14 -5.67
C GLY A 135 -3.02 13.93 -6.38
N LEU A 136 -1.93 14.04 -5.65
CA LEU A 136 -0.56 14.21 -6.15
C LEU A 136 -0.10 13.07 -7.07
N TYR A 137 -0.34 11.81 -6.68
CA TYR A 137 0.05 10.66 -7.51
C TYR A 137 -0.70 10.61 -8.83
N ARG A 138 -2.00 10.92 -8.79
CA ARG A 138 -2.81 11.02 -10.01
C ARG A 138 -2.32 12.17 -10.89
N PHE A 139 -2.11 13.34 -10.31
CA PHE A 139 -1.64 14.51 -11.03
C PHE A 139 -0.32 14.25 -11.76
N MET A 140 0.70 13.71 -11.07
CA MET A 140 1.97 13.37 -11.68
C MET A 140 1.81 12.28 -12.75
N ARG A 141 1.01 11.24 -12.49
CA ARG A 141 0.78 10.18 -13.47
C ARG A 141 0.08 10.70 -14.73
N ASP A 142 -0.96 11.49 -14.60
CA ASP A 142 -1.74 11.98 -15.73
C ASP A 142 -0.91 12.96 -16.60
N ASN A 143 0.14 13.55 -16.04
CA ASN A 143 1.03 14.51 -16.71
C ASN A 143 2.48 13.99 -16.84
N ASN A 144 2.69 12.67 -16.75
CA ASN A 144 3.99 11.97 -16.83
C ASN A 144 5.14 12.60 -16.01
N GLY A 145 4.83 13.20 -14.86
CA GLY A 145 5.80 13.89 -14.03
C GLY A 145 6.43 15.11 -14.69
N GLY A 146 5.76 15.76 -15.66
CA GLY A 146 6.30 16.88 -16.45
C GLY A 146 7.16 16.47 -17.65
N LEU A 147 7.29 15.18 -17.94
CA LEU A 147 7.94 14.70 -19.17
C LEU A 147 6.91 14.56 -20.31
N PRO A 148 7.35 14.48 -21.59
CA PRO A 148 6.47 14.18 -22.70
C PRO A 148 5.62 12.94 -22.45
N ILE A 149 4.31 13.03 -22.67
CA ILE A 149 3.40 11.90 -22.45
C ILE A 149 3.62 10.88 -23.57
N PRO A 150 4.01 9.63 -23.25
CA PRO A 150 4.18 8.59 -24.27
C PRO A 150 2.84 8.21 -24.89
N ALA A 151 2.88 7.74 -26.14
CA ALA A 151 1.69 7.28 -26.86
C ALA A 151 1.00 6.11 -26.16
N GLU A 152 1.78 5.19 -25.59
CA GLU A 152 1.31 4.08 -24.78
C GLU A 152 1.57 4.34 -23.30
N ARG A 153 0.53 4.17 -22.47
CA ARG A 153 0.60 4.35 -21.01
C ARG A 153 0.64 2.98 -20.35
N SER A 154 1.51 2.81 -19.37
CA SER A 154 1.64 1.54 -18.64
C SER A 154 0.63 1.41 -17.48
N THR A 155 -0.15 2.45 -17.20
CA THR A 155 -1.07 2.53 -16.06
C THR A 155 -2.10 1.41 -16.04
N ASP A 156 -2.58 0.96 -17.21
CA ASP A 156 -3.54 -0.14 -17.30
C ASP A 156 -2.91 -1.49 -16.92
N CYS A 157 -1.62 -1.68 -17.22
CA CYS A 157 -0.87 -2.87 -16.80
C CYS A 157 -0.74 -2.97 -15.28
N ILE A 158 -0.73 -1.84 -14.55
CA ILE A 158 -0.69 -1.87 -13.08
C ILE A 158 -2.05 -2.23 -12.47
N ARG A 159 -3.15 -1.89 -13.15
CA ARG A 159 -4.52 -2.16 -12.63
C ARG A 159 -4.90 -3.62 -12.79
N ASP A 160 -4.55 -4.22 -13.91
CA ASP A 160 -4.95 -5.57 -14.25
C ASP A 160 -3.82 -6.57 -13.92
N LYS A 161 -4.10 -7.51 -13.02
CA LYS A 161 -3.12 -8.50 -12.57
C LYS A 161 -2.59 -9.37 -13.71
N THR A 162 -3.41 -9.70 -14.70
CA THR A 162 -2.98 -10.54 -15.84
C THR A 162 -2.11 -9.75 -16.81
N LEU A 163 -2.48 -8.49 -17.11
CA LEU A 163 -1.64 -7.60 -17.91
C LEU A 163 -0.32 -7.29 -17.19
N PHE A 164 -0.35 -7.09 -15.88
CA PHE A 164 0.85 -6.89 -15.06
C PHE A 164 1.84 -8.05 -15.24
N MET A 165 1.39 -9.29 -15.04
CA MET A 165 2.25 -10.47 -15.14
C MET A 165 2.73 -10.69 -16.58
N ALA A 166 1.87 -10.50 -17.58
CA ALA A 166 2.26 -10.60 -18.98
C ALA A 166 3.31 -9.54 -19.35
N HIS A 167 3.17 -8.31 -18.86
CA HIS A 167 4.14 -7.23 -19.06
C HIS A 167 5.48 -7.51 -18.38
N CYS A 168 5.46 -8.06 -17.16
CA CYS A 168 6.68 -8.53 -16.49
C CYS A 168 7.41 -9.60 -17.32
N ARG A 169 6.68 -10.62 -17.78
CA ARG A 169 7.21 -11.72 -18.59
C ARG A 169 7.82 -11.22 -19.89
N LYS A 170 7.11 -10.35 -20.62
CA LYS A 170 7.58 -9.76 -21.89
C LYS A 170 8.91 -9.02 -21.72
N ASN A 171 9.14 -8.42 -20.56
CA ASN A 171 10.35 -7.65 -20.25
C ASN A 171 11.39 -8.42 -19.42
N GLY A 172 11.20 -9.73 -19.24
CA GLY A 172 12.13 -10.60 -18.51
C GLY A 172 12.29 -10.24 -17.03
N VAL A 173 11.24 -9.69 -16.41
CA VAL A 173 11.21 -9.39 -14.97
C VAL A 173 10.50 -10.52 -14.23
N ALA A 174 11.16 -11.09 -13.22
CA ALA A 174 10.61 -12.18 -12.42
C ALA A 174 9.33 -11.76 -11.68
N ALA A 175 8.22 -12.44 -11.97
CA ALA A 175 6.94 -12.18 -11.33
C ALA A 175 6.20 -13.50 -11.06
N ALA A 176 5.21 -13.47 -10.17
CA ALA A 176 4.48 -14.67 -9.79
C ALA A 176 3.80 -15.31 -11.02
N PRO A 177 4.12 -16.56 -11.36
CA PRO A 177 3.59 -17.20 -12.56
C PRO A 177 2.07 -17.39 -12.45
N ILE A 178 1.41 -17.44 -13.60
CA ILE A 178 -0.01 -17.73 -13.72
C ILE A 178 -0.10 -19.05 -14.49
N LEU A 179 -0.52 -20.12 -13.85
CA LEU A 179 -0.71 -21.40 -14.52
C LEU A 179 -1.93 -21.32 -15.44
N TRP A 180 -3.05 -20.88 -14.87
CA TRP A 180 -4.33 -20.74 -15.57
C TRP A 180 -5.07 -19.46 -15.16
N ILE A 181 -5.83 -18.93 -16.11
CA ILE A 181 -6.91 -17.97 -15.87
C ILE A 181 -8.22 -18.73 -16.05
N ILE A 182 -9.13 -18.65 -15.08
CA ILE A 182 -10.41 -19.34 -15.14
C ILE A 182 -11.53 -18.28 -15.10
N LYS A 183 -12.29 -18.15 -16.17
CA LYS A 183 -13.31 -17.12 -16.32
C LYS A 183 -14.42 -17.61 -17.25
N ASP A 184 -15.67 -17.25 -16.95
CA ASP A 184 -16.81 -17.53 -17.82
C ASP A 184 -16.91 -19.01 -18.21
N GLU A 185 -16.64 -19.91 -17.26
CA GLU A 185 -16.60 -21.37 -17.44
C GLU A 185 -15.47 -21.93 -18.33
N GLU A 186 -14.51 -21.08 -18.72
CA GLU A 186 -13.35 -21.47 -19.51
C GLU A 186 -12.08 -21.53 -18.64
N ILE A 187 -11.21 -22.49 -18.94
CA ILE A 187 -9.87 -22.63 -18.35
C ILE A 187 -8.86 -22.27 -19.42
N ILE A 188 -8.19 -21.13 -19.23
CA ILE A 188 -7.23 -20.58 -20.18
C ILE A 188 -5.82 -20.85 -19.64
N PRO A 189 -5.04 -21.77 -20.24
CA PRO A 189 -3.65 -22.00 -19.85
C PRO A 189 -2.77 -20.79 -20.19
N VAL A 190 -1.85 -20.48 -19.28
CA VAL A 190 -0.91 -19.36 -19.43
C VAL A 190 0.53 -19.86 -19.32
N ASP A 191 0.97 -20.29 -18.13
CA ASP A 191 2.33 -20.85 -17.90
C ASP A 191 2.33 -22.38 -17.73
N TRP A 192 1.17 -23.03 -17.88
CA TRP A 192 1.02 -24.48 -17.75
C TRP A 192 0.19 -25.07 -18.88
N ASP A 193 0.87 -25.45 -19.96
CA ASP A 193 0.30 -26.07 -21.17
C ASP A 193 0.59 -27.57 -21.30
N LYS A 194 1.26 -28.16 -20.30
CA LYS A 194 1.71 -29.56 -20.30
C LYS A 194 0.56 -30.53 -20.02
N SER A 195 0.71 -31.76 -20.53
CA SER A 195 -0.15 -32.88 -20.13
C SER A 195 0.07 -33.23 -18.66
N GLY A 196 -0.99 -33.18 -17.85
CA GLY A 196 -0.97 -33.55 -16.44
C GLY A 196 -1.25 -32.39 -15.49
N PHE A 197 -1.59 -32.75 -14.25
CA PHE A 197 -1.91 -31.79 -13.20
C PHE A 197 -0.64 -31.47 -12.37
N PRO A 198 -0.41 -30.21 -11.96
CA PRO A 198 0.74 -29.84 -11.14
C PRO A 198 0.75 -30.57 -9.80
N GLU A 199 1.88 -31.15 -9.44
CA GLU A 199 2.08 -31.90 -8.18
C GLU A 199 2.71 -31.02 -7.09
N PHE A 200 2.15 -29.84 -6.88
CA PHE A 200 2.60 -28.88 -5.88
C PHE A 200 1.45 -27.99 -5.41
N ASP A 201 1.65 -27.33 -4.27
CA ASP A 201 0.66 -26.45 -3.66
C ASP A 201 0.23 -25.31 -4.60
N LEU A 202 -1.07 -25.00 -4.60
CA LEU A 202 -1.66 -23.95 -5.42
C LEU A 202 -2.23 -22.82 -4.57
N PHE A 203 -2.14 -21.60 -5.13
CA PHE A 203 -2.74 -20.40 -4.59
C PHE A 203 -3.64 -19.74 -5.64
N ILE A 204 -4.92 -19.59 -5.32
CA ILE A 204 -5.93 -19.08 -6.23
C ILE A 204 -6.37 -17.70 -5.73
N LYS A 205 -6.46 -16.74 -6.64
CA LYS A 205 -6.92 -15.38 -6.36
C LYS A 205 -8.08 -15.02 -7.29
N PRO A 206 -9.13 -14.34 -6.79
CA PRO A 206 -10.08 -13.67 -7.67
C PRO A 206 -9.36 -12.58 -8.47
N LEU A 207 -9.65 -12.51 -9.77
CA LEU A 207 -9.03 -11.56 -10.69
C LEU A 207 -9.30 -10.11 -10.24
N ASN A 208 -10.58 -9.81 -9.97
CA ASN A 208 -11.06 -8.49 -9.53
C ASN A 208 -11.08 -8.32 -8.00
N GLY A 209 -10.53 -9.29 -7.25
CA GLY A 209 -10.48 -9.23 -5.79
C GLY A 209 -9.47 -8.21 -5.27
N GLN A 210 -9.79 -7.59 -4.13
CA GLN A 210 -8.89 -6.68 -3.40
C GLN A 210 -8.61 -7.21 -1.99
N GLY A 211 -7.40 -6.94 -1.51
CA GLY A 211 -7.02 -7.17 -0.12
C GLY A 211 -7.00 -8.63 0.34
N GLY A 212 -6.92 -9.58 -0.59
CA GLY A 212 -6.88 -11.02 -0.31
C GLY A 212 -8.23 -11.67 -0.03
N ARG A 213 -9.35 -10.97 -0.22
CA ARG A 213 -10.68 -11.59 -0.10
C ARG A 213 -10.90 -12.64 -1.20
N GLY A 214 -11.44 -13.78 -0.81
CA GLY A 214 -11.76 -14.88 -1.73
C GLY A 214 -10.55 -15.66 -2.23
N THR A 215 -9.36 -15.48 -1.63
CA THR A 215 -8.20 -16.33 -1.96
C THR A 215 -8.38 -17.72 -1.41
N ILE A 216 -7.93 -18.71 -2.17
CA ILE A 216 -8.04 -20.14 -1.82
C ILE A 216 -6.64 -20.75 -1.89
N ARG A 217 -6.30 -21.61 -0.92
CA ARG A 217 -5.07 -22.39 -0.91
C ARG A 217 -5.42 -23.87 -1.01
N TRP A 218 -4.74 -24.57 -1.91
CA TRP A 218 -4.80 -26.03 -2.02
C TRP A 218 -3.41 -26.60 -1.76
N ASP A 219 -3.27 -27.35 -0.67
CA ASP A 219 -2.04 -28.03 -0.28
C ASP A 219 -2.01 -29.42 -0.94
N TYR A 220 -0.93 -29.78 -1.65
CA TYR A 220 -0.79 -31.07 -2.32
C TYR A 220 -0.47 -32.17 -1.30
N LEU A 221 -1.24 -33.25 -1.32
CA LEU A 221 -1.11 -34.38 -0.39
C LEU A 221 -0.39 -35.60 -0.98
N GLY A 222 0.00 -35.56 -2.26
CA GLY A 222 0.47 -36.71 -3.01
C GLY A 222 -0.64 -37.42 -3.80
N SER A 223 -0.25 -38.22 -4.80
CA SER A 223 -1.15 -39.04 -5.62
C SER A 223 -2.33 -38.27 -6.23
N GLY A 224 -2.08 -37.02 -6.67
CA GLY A 224 -3.09 -36.16 -7.30
C GLY A 224 -4.17 -35.58 -6.36
N GLN A 225 -4.02 -35.74 -5.03
CA GLN A 225 -4.96 -35.26 -4.02
C GLN A 225 -4.54 -33.92 -3.43
N PHE A 226 -5.52 -33.06 -3.12
CA PHE A 226 -5.31 -31.75 -2.52
C PHE A 226 -6.23 -31.51 -1.32
N LEU A 227 -5.76 -30.71 -0.37
CA LEU A 227 -6.51 -30.19 0.77
C LEU A 227 -6.71 -28.69 0.62
N CYS A 228 -7.96 -28.24 0.57
CA CYS A 228 -8.31 -26.84 0.59
C CYS A 228 -8.14 -26.26 2.00
N ASN A 229 -7.89 -24.95 2.11
CA ASN A 229 -7.83 -24.26 3.39
C ASN A 229 -9.15 -24.24 4.18
N ASP A 230 -10.28 -24.60 3.56
CA ASP A 230 -11.56 -24.83 4.24
C ASP A 230 -11.74 -26.28 4.77
N GLY A 231 -10.75 -27.14 4.56
CA GLY A 231 -10.74 -28.55 4.98
C GLY A 231 -11.29 -29.53 3.93
N SER A 232 -11.83 -29.05 2.81
CA SER A 232 -12.32 -29.92 1.73
C SER A 232 -11.16 -30.62 1.01
N ARG A 233 -11.43 -31.82 0.48
CA ARG A 233 -10.46 -32.62 -0.27
C ARG A 233 -10.98 -32.85 -1.69
N ALA A 234 -10.08 -32.73 -2.66
CA ALA A 234 -10.40 -32.94 -4.07
C ALA A 234 -9.16 -33.44 -4.81
N ASN A 235 -9.37 -34.17 -5.91
CA ASN A 235 -8.32 -34.33 -6.91
C ASN A 235 -8.23 -33.09 -7.83
N GLY A 236 -7.15 -32.98 -8.60
CA GLY A 236 -6.91 -31.82 -9.46
C GLY A 236 -8.05 -31.51 -10.46
N SER A 237 -8.65 -32.53 -11.06
CA SER A 237 -9.78 -32.36 -12.01
C SER A 237 -11.04 -31.85 -11.31
N GLN A 238 -11.35 -32.38 -10.13
CA GLN A 238 -12.48 -31.92 -9.31
C GLN A 238 -12.28 -30.47 -8.88
N MET A 239 -11.06 -30.11 -8.43
CA MET A 239 -10.71 -28.75 -8.04
C MET A 239 -10.90 -27.76 -9.22
N LEU A 240 -10.39 -28.09 -10.41
CA LEU A 240 -10.57 -27.25 -11.59
C LEU A 240 -12.04 -27.11 -11.98
N GLU A 241 -12.82 -28.19 -11.90
CA GLU A 241 -14.24 -28.13 -12.24
C GLU A 241 -15.02 -27.22 -11.27
N ILE A 242 -14.71 -27.27 -9.97
CA ILE A 242 -15.29 -26.36 -8.98
C ILE A 242 -14.96 -24.90 -9.32
N LEU A 243 -13.70 -24.60 -9.64
CA LEU A 243 -13.29 -23.24 -10.02
C LEU A 243 -13.95 -22.80 -11.32
N ARG A 244 -14.04 -23.70 -12.31
CA ARG A 244 -14.68 -23.47 -13.61
C ARG A 244 -16.14 -23.10 -13.45
N GLN A 245 -16.92 -23.87 -12.69
CA GLN A 245 -18.33 -23.59 -12.42
C GLN A 245 -18.52 -22.25 -11.69
N ASN A 246 -17.70 -22.00 -10.66
CA ASN A 246 -17.76 -20.75 -9.90
C ASN A 246 -17.33 -19.53 -10.72
N SER A 247 -16.60 -19.75 -11.84
CA SER A 247 -16.07 -18.67 -12.66
C SER A 247 -17.11 -17.86 -13.43
N LYS A 248 -18.37 -18.33 -13.50
CA LYS A 248 -19.52 -17.51 -13.96
C LYS A 248 -19.70 -16.24 -13.15
N GLN A 249 -19.43 -16.33 -11.84
CA GLN A 249 -19.65 -15.23 -10.91
C GLN A 249 -18.34 -14.52 -10.58
N THR A 250 -17.22 -15.26 -10.55
CA THR A 250 -15.92 -14.72 -10.15
C THR A 250 -14.80 -15.31 -10.98
N ALA A 251 -14.14 -14.51 -11.82
CA ALA A 251 -12.93 -14.95 -12.50
C ALA A 251 -11.77 -15.18 -11.52
N TYR A 252 -10.93 -16.19 -11.79
CA TYR A 252 -9.79 -16.59 -10.97
C TYR A 252 -8.48 -16.57 -11.76
N ILE A 253 -7.38 -16.34 -11.04
CA ILE A 253 -6.03 -16.71 -11.45
C ILE A 253 -5.54 -17.85 -10.55
N VAL A 254 -4.93 -18.87 -11.14
CA VAL A 254 -4.33 -20.00 -10.44
C VAL A 254 -2.82 -19.89 -10.54
N GLN A 255 -2.15 -19.89 -9.40
CA GLN A 255 -0.70 -19.73 -9.29
C GLN A 255 -0.12 -20.88 -8.46
N PRO A 256 1.16 -21.25 -8.63
CA PRO A 256 1.84 -22.03 -7.61
C PRO A 256 1.86 -21.23 -6.30
N ARG A 257 1.78 -21.95 -5.19
CA ARG A 257 2.03 -21.35 -3.88
C ARG A 257 3.52 -21.08 -3.77
N LEU A 258 3.87 -19.80 -3.86
CA LEU A 258 5.24 -19.36 -3.62
C LEU A 258 5.58 -19.49 -2.13
N ILE A 259 6.83 -19.83 -1.85
CA ILE A 259 7.36 -20.00 -0.49
C ILE A 259 8.50 -19.00 -0.31
N ASN A 260 8.44 -18.23 0.77
CA ASN A 260 9.52 -17.31 1.11
C ASN A 260 10.84 -18.05 1.32
N HIS A 261 11.95 -17.33 1.14
CA HIS A 261 13.29 -17.79 1.47
C HIS A 261 13.33 -18.38 2.89
N SER A 262 14.11 -19.46 3.04
CA SER A 262 14.18 -20.25 4.28
C SER A 262 14.45 -19.40 5.55
N GLU A 263 15.28 -18.37 5.44
CA GLU A 263 15.60 -17.42 6.53
C GLU A 263 14.44 -16.58 7.08
N ILE A 264 13.29 -16.49 6.40
CA ILE A 264 12.15 -15.66 6.82
C ILE A 264 10.80 -16.40 6.80
N VAL A 265 10.80 -17.72 6.57
CA VAL A 265 9.58 -18.53 6.50
C VAL A 265 8.85 -18.59 7.85
N ASP A 266 9.60 -18.49 8.94
CA ASP A 266 9.14 -18.39 10.33
C ASP A 266 8.29 -17.13 10.57
N LEU A 267 8.63 -16.01 9.93
CA LEU A 267 7.86 -14.77 9.96
C LEU A 267 6.65 -14.81 9.01
N ALA A 268 6.72 -15.59 7.94
CA ALA A 268 5.61 -15.75 6.99
C ALA A 268 4.48 -16.65 7.51
N CYS A 269 4.80 -17.56 8.44
CA CYS A 269 3.85 -18.47 9.11
C CYS A 269 2.96 -19.27 8.14
N GLY A 270 3.48 -19.62 6.97
CA GLY A 270 2.76 -20.38 5.94
C GLY A 270 1.87 -19.55 4.99
N ALA A 271 1.87 -18.22 5.10
CA ALA A 271 1.47 -17.33 4.01
C ALA A 271 2.70 -16.90 3.19
N LEU A 272 2.48 -16.13 2.12
CA LEU A 272 3.56 -15.43 1.42
C LEU A 272 3.72 -14.04 2.04
N ALA A 273 4.79 -13.83 2.81
CA ALA A 273 5.17 -12.51 3.31
C ALA A 273 5.85 -11.71 2.19
N THR A 274 5.55 -10.42 2.11
CA THR A 274 6.04 -9.53 1.07
C THR A 274 6.63 -8.26 1.64
N VAL A 275 7.62 -7.71 0.94
CA VAL A 275 8.14 -6.37 1.18
C VAL A 275 7.35 -5.40 0.30
N ARG A 276 6.67 -4.44 0.91
CA ARG A 276 6.14 -3.26 0.22
C ARG A 276 7.30 -2.28 0.04
N VAL A 277 7.76 -2.10 -1.19
CA VAL A 277 8.90 -1.25 -1.54
C VAL A 277 8.42 -0.05 -2.33
N MET A 278 8.85 1.14 -1.94
CA MET A 278 8.60 2.38 -2.68
C MET A 278 9.77 2.67 -3.60
N SER A 279 9.49 2.93 -4.88
CA SER A 279 10.46 3.55 -5.77
C SER A 279 9.89 4.82 -6.39
N CYS A 280 10.77 5.80 -6.58
CA CYS A 280 10.42 7.10 -7.14
C CYS A 280 11.46 7.53 -8.19
N ARG A 281 11.01 8.25 -9.21
CA ARG A 281 11.87 8.84 -10.23
C ARG A 281 12.79 9.88 -9.56
N ASN A 282 14.09 9.74 -9.77
CA ASN A 282 15.07 10.68 -9.24
C ASN A 282 15.34 11.84 -10.20
N GLU A 283 16.16 12.79 -9.75
CA GLU A 283 16.50 14.03 -10.44
C GLU A 283 17.30 13.79 -11.72
N THR A 284 18.01 12.66 -11.81
CA THR A 284 18.79 12.25 -12.99
C THR A 284 17.96 11.48 -14.03
N GLY A 285 16.68 11.24 -13.75
CA GLY A 285 15.78 10.48 -14.63
C GLY A 285 15.78 8.96 -14.40
N GLY A 286 16.64 8.46 -13.50
CA GLY A 286 16.61 7.09 -13.00
C GLY A 286 15.53 6.91 -11.92
N TYR A 287 15.60 5.78 -11.21
CA TYR A 287 14.67 5.43 -10.14
C TYR A 287 15.42 4.99 -8.90
N GLU A 288 14.93 5.40 -7.73
CA GLU A 288 15.53 5.14 -6.43
C GLU A 288 14.50 4.45 -5.52
N VAL A 289 14.94 3.44 -4.77
CA VAL A 289 14.13 2.86 -3.68
C VAL A 289 14.32 3.70 -2.42
N THR A 290 13.23 4.22 -1.87
CA THR A 290 13.30 5.18 -0.76
C THR A 290 12.86 4.60 0.58
N ASN A 291 11.89 3.69 0.58
CA ASN A 291 11.30 3.14 1.80
C ASN A 291 10.79 1.73 1.55
N ALA A 292 10.79 0.91 2.60
CA ALA A 292 10.29 -0.44 2.52
C ALA A 292 9.70 -0.89 3.86
N VAL A 293 8.63 -1.68 3.79
CA VAL A 293 8.02 -2.32 4.96
C VAL A 293 7.78 -3.80 4.67
N PHE A 294 8.23 -4.66 5.58
CA PHE A 294 7.98 -6.09 5.51
C PHE A 294 6.63 -6.41 6.14
N ARG A 295 5.73 -7.03 5.38
CA ARG A 295 4.37 -7.36 5.80
C ARG A 295 4.29 -8.82 6.18
N MET A 296 3.63 -9.09 7.30
CA MET A 296 3.43 -10.44 7.82
C MET A 296 1.97 -10.64 8.18
N LYS A 297 1.49 -11.86 8.01
CA LYS A 297 0.15 -12.22 8.50
C LYS A 297 0.13 -12.26 10.01
N ARG A 298 -1.05 -12.09 10.61
CA ARG A 298 -1.21 -12.10 12.06
C ARG A 298 -1.97 -13.31 12.60
N TYR A 299 -2.94 -13.80 11.85
CA TYR A 299 -3.86 -14.84 12.31
C TYR A 299 -3.61 -16.15 11.57
N ALA A 300 -3.82 -17.28 12.25
CA ALA A 300 -3.50 -18.59 11.72
C ALA A 300 -4.35 -18.97 10.50
N ASP A 301 -5.63 -18.59 10.53
CA ASP A 301 -6.66 -18.81 9.51
C ASP A 301 -6.52 -17.88 8.29
N VAL A 302 -5.69 -16.84 8.39
CA VAL A 302 -5.41 -15.93 7.29
C VAL A 302 -4.25 -16.47 6.45
N ILE A 303 -4.43 -16.48 5.13
CA ILE A 303 -3.44 -16.98 4.15
C ILE A 303 -2.72 -15.87 3.38
N VAL A 304 -2.97 -14.60 3.71
CA VAL A 304 -2.34 -13.40 3.11
C VAL A 304 -1.74 -12.48 4.19
N ASP A 305 -0.78 -11.64 3.82
CA ASP A 305 -0.07 -10.72 4.72
C ASP A 305 -0.64 -9.28 4.72
N ASN A 306 -1.83 -9.07 4.16
CA ASN A 306 -2.37 -7.73 3.93
C ASN A 306 -2.56 -6.92 5.23
N TYR A 307 -1.79 -5.85 5.36
CA TYR A 307 -1.82 -4.91 6.48
C TYR A 307 -3.21 -4.31 6.76
N HIS A 308 -3.95 -3.90 5.72
CA HIS A 308 -5.28 -3.30 5.91
C HIS A 308 -6.37 -4.33 6.24
N ALA A 309 -6.05 -5.62 6.14
CA ALA A 309 -6.90 -6.74 6.59
C ALA A 309 -6.51 -7.27 7.97
N GLY A 310 -5.67 -6.55 8.72
CA GLY A 310 -5.27 -6.91 10.09
C GLY A 310 -3.90 -7.57 10.21
N GLY A 311 -3.11 -7.64 9.13
CA GLY A 311 -1.70 -8.02 9.16
C GLY A 311 -0.84 -7.03 9.94
N ILE A 312 0.42 -7.41 10.19
CA ILE A 312 1.43 -6.56 10.81
C ILE A 312 2.47 -6.14 9.77
N ALA A 313 3.14 -5.01 10.00
CA ALA A 313 4.23 -4.55 9.16
C ALA A 313 5.42 -4.10 10.01
N ALA A 314 6.63 -4.36 9.56
CA ALA A 314 7.86 -3.88 10.18
C ALA A 314 8.61 -2.99 9.18
N ASN A 315 9.18 -1.88 9.65
CA ASN A 315 10.06 -1.07 8.80
C ASN A 315 11.27 -1.90 8.36
N VAL A 316 11.74 -1.69 7.14
CA VAL A 316 13.03 -2.22 6.70
C VAL A 316 13.97 -1.05 6.51
N ASP A 317 15.10 -1.07 7.21
CA ASP A 317 16.17 -0.10 6.97
C ASP A 317 16.72 -0.30 5.55
N ILE A 318 16.63 0.72 4.71
CA ILE A 318 16.97 0.61 3.29
C ILE A 318 18.45 0.28 3.07
N LYS A 319 19.35 0.77 3.94
CA LYS A 319 20.78 0.58 3.79
C LYS A 319 21.22 -0.84 4.16
N THR A 320 20.57 -1.43 5.15
CA THR A 320 21.03 -2.68 5.79
C THR A 320 20.12 -3.88 5.53
N GLY A 321 18.85 -3.64 5.18
CA GLY A 321 17.83 -4.67 5.05
C GLY A 321 17.32 -5.20 6.39
N VAL A 322 17.60 -4.49 7.50
CA VAL A 322 17.27 -4.93 8.85
C VAL A 322 15.87 -4.47 9.25
N LEU A 323 15.10 -5.38 9.83
CA LEU A 323 13.76 -5.12 10.32
C LEU A 323 13.77 -4.34 11.64
N GLY A 324 12.83 -3.40 11.75
CA GLY A 324 12.42 -2.80 13.02
C GLY A 324 11.33 -3.61 13.74
N GLU A 325 10.68 -3.00 14.71
CA GLU A 325 9.51 -3.59 15.38
C GLU A 325 8.31 -3.69 14.44
N GLY A 326 7.50 -4.72 14.66
CA GLY A 326 6.22 -4.87 13.97
C GLY A 326 5.17 -3.90 14.50
N THR A 327 4.23 -3.51 13.65
CA THR A 327 3.11 -2.65 14.02
C THR A 327 1.84 -3.02 13.27
N ARG A 328 0.70 -2.66 13.85
CA ARG A 328 -0.61 -2.63 13.19
C ARG A 328 -1.15 -1.21 13.24
N GLY A 329 -1.93 -0.81 12.25
CA GLY A 329 -2.61 0.48 12.27
C GLY A 329 -3.60 0.69 11.14
N GLY A 330 -3.96 -0.36 10.40
CA GLY A 330 -5.02 -0.30 9.42
C GLY A 330 -6.29 0.28 10.04
N TRP A 331 -6.88 1.29 9.39
CA TRP A 331 -8.14 1.92 9.77
C TRP A 331 -8.16 2.62 11.13
N GLY A 332 -6.99 2.96 11.70
CA GLY A 332 -6.90 3.83 12.89
C GLY A 332 -7.11 3.14 14.24
N VAL A 333 -7.11 1.80 14.29
CA VAL A 333 -7.15 1.03 15.54
C VAL A 333 -5.76 0.47 15.87
N VAL A 334 -5.12 1.04 16.88
CA VAL A 334 -3.71 0.84 17.27
C VAL A 334 -3.56 0.38 18.72
N THR A 335 -4.58 -0.30 19.25
CA THR A 335 -4.65 -0.76 20.65
C THR A 335 -3.54 -1.71 21.05
N ASP A 336 -2.91 -2.38 20.10
CA ASP A 336 -1.99 -3.49 20.36
C ASP A 336 -0.53 -3.00 20.57
N GLY A 337 -0.22 -1.75 20.21
CA GLY A 337 1.13 -1.20 20.32
C GLY A 337 2.10 -1.76 19.28
N TRP A 338 3.34 -1.95 19.69
CA TRP A 338 4.46 -2.46 18.89
C TRP A 338 4.74 -3.92 19.21
N TYR A 339 5.24 -4.66 18.22
CA TYR A 339 5.51 -6.09 18.29
C TYR A 339 7.02 -6.34 18.18
N GLU A 340 7.65 -6.79 19.27
CA GLU A 340 9.02 -7.31 19.25
C GLU A 340 9.07 -8.75 18.75
N GLN A 341 7.97 -9.48 18.90
CA GLN A 341 7.83 -10.87 18.44
C GLN A 341 6.59 -11.03 17.56
N HIS A 342 6.69 -11.94 16.60
CA HIS A 342 5.58 -12.32 15.76
C HIS A 342 4.50 -13.04 16.60
N PRO A 343 3.22 -12.65 16.53
CA PRO A 343 2.19 -13.16 17.43
C PRO A 343 1.85 -14.65 17.26
N LEU A 344 2.15 -15.25 16.10
CA LEU A 344 1.97 -16.69 15.84
C LEU A 344 3.20 -17.53 16.14
N SER A 345 4.34 -17.24 15.49
CA SER A 345 5.57 -18.01 15.63
C SER A 345 6.40 -17.64 16.85
N HIS A 346 6.03 -16.59 17.61
CA HIS A 346 6.77 -16.05 18.76
C HIS A 346 8.23 -15.69 18.46
N THR A 347 8.56 -15.56 17.18
CA THR A 347 9.90 -15.28 16.71
C THR A 347 10.17 -13.78 16.77
N ALA A 348 11.39 -13.39 17.15
CA ALA A 348 11.81 -11.99 17.15
C ALA A 348 11.72 -11.36 15.75
N ILE A 349 11.11 -10.17 15.67
CA ILE A 349 10.99 -9.38 14.44
C ILE A 349 12.18 -8.42 14.28
N PRO A 350 12.53 -7.56 15.27
CA PRO A 350 13.61 -6.60 15.11
C PRO A 350 14.97 -7.27 14.90
N GLN A 351 15.89 -6.54 14.28
CA GLN A 351 17.27 -6.96 14.03
C GLN A 351 17.42 -8.15 13.06
N ARG A 352 16.32 -8.66 12.51
CA ARG A 352 16.34 -9.65 11.43
C ARG A 352 16.74 -8.97 10.13
N LYS A 353 17.82 -9.44 9.50
CA LYS A 353 18.21 -9.01 8.14
C LYS A 353 17.41 -9.80 7.12
N LEU A 354 16.78 -9.12 6.17
CA LEU A 354 16.08 -9.77 5.07
C LEU A 354 17.10 -10.38 4.07
N PRO A 355 16.84 -11.60 3.57
CA PRO A 355 17.74 -12.27 2.64
C PRO A 355 17.77 -11.56 1.29
N ARG A 356 18.94 -11.56 0.64
CA ARG A 356 19.14 -10.99 -0.71
C ARG A 356 18.69 -9.52 -0.83
N TRP A 357 18.85 -8.73 0.24
CA TRP A 357 18.35 -7.36 0.30
C TRP A 357 18.88 -6.44 -0.81
N GLU A 358 20.19 -6.39 -1.01
CA GLU A 358 20.82 -5.57 -2.05
C GLU A 358 20.31 -5.96 -3.44
N THR A 359 20.21 -7.27 -3.71
CA THR A 359 19.62 -7.79 -4.95
C THR A 359 18.16 -7.36 -5.14
N MET A 360 17.38 -7.26 -4.05
CA MET A 360 16.00 -6.78 -4.11
C MET A 360 15.94 -5.31 -4.51
N ILE A 361 16.79 -4.46 -3.92
CA ILE A 361 16.87 -3.03 -4.24
C ILE A 361 17.17 -2.83 -5.75
N ASP A 362 18.22 -3.49 -6.23
CA ASP A 362 18.61 -3.45 -7.65
C ASP A 362 17.48 -3.97 -8.54
N PHE A 363 16.83 -5.06 -8.13
CA PHE A 363 15.72 -5.65 -8.85
C PHE A 363 14.55 -4.67 -9.01
N VAL A 364 14.14 -3.99 -7.94
CA VAL A 364 13.02 -3.02 -7.98
C VAL A 364 13.35 -1.80 -8.84
N GLN A 365 14.57 -1.24 -8.71
CA GLN A 365 14.98 -0.09 -9.53
C GLN A 365 14.98 -0.45 -11.02
N ASN A 366 15.54 -1.62 -11.38
CA ASN A 366 15.53 -2.11 -12.75
C ASN A 366 14.11 -2.43 -13.25
N ALA A 367 13.26 -3.00 -12.41
CA ALA A 367 11.86 -3.26 -12.74
C ALA A 367 11.09 -1.97 -13.03
N HIS A 368 11.31 -0.90 -12.26
CA HIS A 368 10.68 0.40 -12.52
C HIS A 368 11.08 0.96 -13.88
N VAL A 369 12.39 0.97 -14.18
CA VAL A 369 12.92 1.42 -15.49
C VAL A 369 12.28 0.64 -16.64
N ARG A 370 12.26 -0.69 -16.55
CA ARG A 370 11.86 -1.57 -17.66
C ARG A 370 10.34 -1.62 -17.86
N LEU A 371 9.58 -1.62 -16.77
CA LEU A 371 8.14 -1.86 -16.83
C LEU A 371 7.34 -0.57 -16.90
N PHE A 372 7.73 0.45 -16.14
CA PHE A 372 6.88 1.62 -15.89
C PHE A 372 7.65 2.96 -15.94
N PRO A 373 8.41 3.23 -17.02
CA PRO A 373 9.19 4.47 -17.15
C PRO A 373 8.32 5.74 -17.18
N ASP A 374 7.02 5.60 -17.42
CA ASP A 374 6.02 6.66 -17.47
C ASP A 374 5.27 6.90 -16.15
N GLN A 375 5.70 6.20 -15.08
CA GLN A 375 5.18 6.33 -13.72
C GLN A 375 6.26 6.95 -12.83
N VAL A 376 5.91 8.02 -12.10
CA VAL A 376 6.85 8.71 -11.20
C VAL A 376 7.12 7.88 -9.95
N VAL A 377 6.09 7.28 -9.37
CA VAL A 377 6.16 6.57 -8.09
C VAL A 377 5.35 5.28 -8.15
N ILE A 378 5.92 4.21 -7.62
CA ILE A 378 5.26 2.90 -7.52
C ILE A 378 5.53 2.29 -6.16
N GLY A 379 4.49 1.68 -5.57
CA GLY A 379 4.67 0.74 -4.47
C GLY A 379 4.61 -0.70 -4.97
N TRP A 380 5.72 -1.41 -4.84
CA TRP A 380 5.88 -2.80 -5.27
C TRP A 380 5.60 -3.73 -4.10
N ASP A 381 4.90 -4.82 -4.34
CA ASP A 381 4.84 -5.95 -3.42
C ASP A 381 5.77 -7.04 -3.95
N VAL A 382 6.87 -7.26 -3.23
CA VAL A 382 7.94 -8.17 -3.65
C VAL A 382 8.06 -9.31 -2.65
N ALA A 383 8.04 -10.56 -3.13
CA ALA A 383 8.39 -11.70 -2.32
C ALA A 383 9.89 -12.00 -2.44
N LEU A 384 10.53 -12.31 -1.32
CA LEU A 384 11.90 -12.84 -1.30
C LEU A 384 11.82 -14.36 -1.27
N LEU A 385 12.18 -15.00 -2.37
CA LEU A 385 12.18 -16.45 -2.55
C LEU A 385 13.63 -16.98 -2.53
N GLU A 386 13.78 -18.30 -2.47
CA GLU A 386 15.11 -18.96 -2.48
C GLU A 386 15.92 -18.60 -3.74
N ASN A 387 15.26 -18.52 -4.89
CA ASN A 387 15.85 -18.16 -6.19
C ASN A 387 15.93 -16.65 -6.46
N GLY A 388 15.50 -15.80 -5.52
CA GLY A 388 15.60 -14.34 -5.62
C GLY A 388 14.28 -13.59 -5.44
N PRO A 389 14.31 -12.26 -5.61
CA PRO A 389 13.13 -11.41 -5.56
C PRO A 389 12.13 -11.73 -6.67
N CYS A 390 10.84 -11.70 -6.34
CA CYS A 390 9.75 -11.97 -7.27
C CYS A 390 8.65 -10.92 -7.10
N LEU A 391 8.25 -10.26 -8.19
CA LEU A 391 7.12 -9.33 -8.15
C LEU A 391 5.79 -10.06 -7.95
N ILE A 392 5.00 -9.57 -6.99
CA ILE A 392 3.66 -10.08 -6.71
C ILE A 392 2.62 -9.10 -7.25
N GLU A 393 2.76 -7.81 -6.95
CA GLU A 393 1.86 -6.74 -7.42
C GLU A 393 2.63 -5.41 -7.54
N ALA A 394 2.11 -4.49 -8.35
CA ALA A 394 2.52 -3.09 -8.38
C ALA A 394 1.33 -2.17 -8.04
N ASN A 395 1.60 -1.06 -7.36
CA ASN A 395 0.57 -0.13 -6.91
C ASN A 395 0.89 1.29 -7.40
N LYS A 396 0.00 1.85 -8.22
CA LYS A 396 0.11 3.23 -8.76
C LYS A 396 -0.29 4.34 -7.77
N ALA A 397 -0.79 3.97 -6.60
CA ALA A 397 -1.19 4.88 -5.53
C ALA A 397 -0.90 4.23 -4.17
N PRO A 398 0.39 3.98 -3.86
CA PRO A 398 0.78 3.30 -2.63
C PRO A 398 0.36 4.09 -1.39
N ASP A 399 0.05 3.38 -0.30
CA ASP A 399 -0.27 4.03 0.97
C ASP A 399 1.01 4.41 1.72
N LEU A 400 1.09 5.66 2.16
CA LEU A 400 2.19 6.12 3.01
C LEU A 400 1.91 5.90 4.49
N ASP A 401 0.66 5.61 4.89
CA ASP A 401 0.30 5.42 6.29
C ASP A 401 1.08 4.27 6.93
N ILE A 402 1.21 3.15 6.22
CA ILE A 402 1.96 1.98 6.67
C ILE A 402 3.45 2.30 6.86
N ILE A 403 4.02 3.13 5.99
CA ILE A 403 5.44 3.50 6.00
C ILE A 403 5.71 4.48 7.14
N GLN A 404 4.98 5.61 7.18
CA GLN A 404 5.12 6.63 8.21
C GLN A 404 4.90 6.06 9.61
N ARG A 405 3.93 5.14 9.75
CA ARG A 405 3.72 4.42 10.99
C ARG A 405 4.89 3.50 11.31
N ALA A 406 5.25 2.58 10.41
CA ALA A 406 6.27 1.56 10.69
C ALA A 406 7.65 2.17 10.98
N GLN A 407 8.03 3.25 10.27
CA GLN A 407 9.29 3.96 10.50
C GLN A 407 9.25 4.94 11.69
N LYS A 408 8.09 5.07 12.34
CA LYS A 408 7.86 5.97 13.50
C LYS A 408 8.05 7.46 13.20
N GLY A 409 7.85 7.90 11.95
CA GLY A 409 8.11 9.29 11.59
C GLY A 409 7.51 9.72 10.24
N PRO A 410 7.46 11.05 10.01
CA PRO A 410 6.97 11.63 8.78
C PRO A 410 7.88 11.35 7.58
N LEU A 411 7.33 11.40 6.36
CA LEU A 411 8.08 11.22 5.11
C LEU A 411 8.35 12.53 4.35
N GLY A 412 7.66 13.62 4.68
CA GLY A 412 7.62 14.80 3.81
C GLY A 412 8.95 15.50 3.64
N ASN A 413 9.84 15.43 4.64
CA ASN A 413 11.20 15.97 4.59
C ASN A 413 12.27 14.91 4.36
N GLU A 414 11.88 13.64 4.18
CA GLU A 414 12.81 12.57 3.86
C GLU A 414 13.00 12.44 2.33
N ARG A 415 13.87 11.52 1.92
CA ARG A 415 14.25 11.34 0.51
C ARG A 415 13.04 11.12 -0.42
N LEU A 416 12.03 10.38 0.02
CA LEU A 416 10.80 10.24 -0.75
C LEU A 416 10.08 11.58 -0.94
N GLY A 417 9.97 12.39 0.11
CA GLY A 417 9.43 13.73 0.03
C GLY A 417 10.17 14.60 -0.97
N GLU A 418 11.51 14.59 -0.94
CA GLU A 418 12.35 15.37 -1.86
C GLU A 418 12.05 15.02 -3.31
N LEU A 419 12.01 13.72 -3.62
CA LEU A 419 11.70 13.23 -4.96
C LEU A 419 10.27 13.57 -5.39
N LEU A 420 9.31 13.50 -4.47
CA LEU A 420 7.93 13.90 -4.76
C LEU A 420 7.85 15.40 -5.06
N ALA A 421 8.48 16.24 -4.25
CA ALA A 421 8.51 17.69 -4.44
C ALA A 421 9.15 18.07 -5.78
N PHE A 422 10.30 17.48 -6.11
CA PHE A 422 10.99 17.67 -7.38
C PHE A 422 10.09 17.34 -8.58
N ASN A 423 9.49 16.13 -8.60
CA ASN A 423 8.64 15.71 -9.71
C ASN A 423 7.34 16.53 -9.78
N LEU A 424 6.77 16.94 -8.64
CA LEU A 424 5.59 17.79 -8.58
C LEU A 424 5.86 19.18 -9.15
N GLN A 425 6.95 19.81 -8.73
CA GLN A 425 7.35 21.12 -9.23
C GLN A 425 7.53 21.10 -10.75
N ARG A 426 8.31 20.13 -11.26
CA ARG A 426 8.49 19.94 -12.71
C ARG A 426 7.14 19.77 -13.42
N THR A 427 6.25 18.96 -12.87
CA THR A 427 4.91 18.74 -13.46
C THR A 427 4.07 20.02 -13.50
N ILE A 428 4.09 20.81 -12.41
CA ILE A 428 3.35 22.07 -12.30
C ILE A 428 3.89 23.10 -13.29
N GLU A 429 5.21 23.25 -13.39
CA GLU A 429 5.86 24.16 -14.33
C GLU A 429 5.47 23.83 -15.77
N THR A 430 5.61 22.56 -16.17
CA THR A 430 5.27 22.12 -17.52
C THR A 430 3.78 22.29 -17.85
N LYS A 431 2.87 22.04 -16.90
CA LYS A 431 1.42 22.08 -17.15
C LYS A 431 0.83 23.50 -17.18
N TYR A 432 1.45 24.44 -16.46
CA TYR A 432 0.81 25.72 -16.13
C TYR A 432 1.63 26.97 -16.44
N VAL A 433 2.94 26.84 -16.67
CA VAL A 433 3.83 27.97 -17.00
C VAL A 433 4.14 28.01 -18.49
N HIS A 434 3.89 26.90 -19.20
CA HIS A 434 3.75 26.82 -20.65
C HIS A 434 2.28 26.59 -20.99
#